data_AF-A0A845RDB4-F1
#
_entry.id   AF-A0A845RDB4-F1
#
_cell.length_a   1.000
_cell.length_b   1.000
_cell.length_c   1.000
_cell.angle_alpha   90.00
_cell.angle_beta   90.00
_cell.angle_gamma   90.00
#
_symmetry.space_group_name_H-M   'P 1'
#
loop_
_entity.id
_entity.type
_entity.pdbx_description
1 polymer ?
#
loop_
_entity_poly.entity_id
_entity_poly.type
_entity_poly.pdbx_seq_one_letter_code
_entity_poly.pdbx_strand_id
1 'polypeptide(L)' 'FKAIVGADRQAAQEPSAADQPISAGWKNKDRVQRSYFIDRDLDKAIRKMALEEEKKLTEIVNDILRKGLEDYL' A
#
# COMPACT_ATOMS: atom_id res chain seq x y z
N PHE A 1 49.59 -4.66 2.01
CA PHE A 1 48.54 -5.03 1.04
C PHE A 1 47.29 -5.43 1.79
N LYS A 2 46.21 -4.63 1.75
CA LYS A 2 44.89 -5.02 2.26
C LYS A 2 44.20 -5.80 1.14
N ALA A 3 43.87 -7.06 1.40
CA ALA A 3 43.24 -7.95 0.44
C ALA A 3 41.84 -7.43 0.07
N ILE A 4 41.63 -7.31 -1.24
CA ILE A 4 40.33 -7.22 -1.89
C ILE A 4 39.77 -8.65 -1.93
N VAL A 5 38.64 -8.88 -1.28
CA VAL A 5 37.66 -9.91 -1.63
C VAL A 5 36.35 -9.12 -1.74
N GLY A 6 35.70 -8.96 -2.89
CA GLY A 6 35.68 -9.81 -4.08
C GLY A 6 34.30 -10.43 -4.20
N ALA A 7 33.35 -9.60 -4.63
CA ALA A 7 32.10 -9.87 -5.34
C ALA A 7 31.11 -10.98 -4.89
N ASP A 8 29.86 -10.56 -4.85
CA ASP A 8 28.64 -11.29 -5.25
C ASP A 8 27.93 -12.19 -4.23
N ARG A 9 26.86 -11.63 -3.65
CA ARG A 9 25.51 -12.24 -3.66
C ARG A 9 24.46 -11.19 -3.30
N GLN A 10 23.75 -10.71 -4.32
CA GLN A 10 22.38 -10.24 -4.18
C GLN A 10 21.53 -11.33 -3.53
N ALA A 11 20.86 -11.03 -2.43
CA ALA A 11 19.61 -11.67 -2.06
C ALA A 11 18.81 -10.75 -1.13
N ALA A 12 17.69 -10.29 -1.66
CA ALA A 12 16.52 -9.80 -0.94
C ALA A 12 16.75 -8.59 -0.01
N GLN A 13 16.76 -7.40 -0.62
CA GLN A 13 16.02 -6.28 -0.02
C GLN A 13 14.55 -6.71 0.04
N GLU A 14 14.15 -7.28 1.16
CA GLU A 14 12.77 -7.19 1.62
C GLU A 14 12.56 -5.72 2.01
N PRO A 15 11.78 -4.90 1.28
CA PRO A 15 11.34 -3.65 1.85
C PRO A 15 10.32 -4.01 2.93
N SER A 16 10.78 -4.06 4.18
CA SER A 16 9.91 -3.85 5.34
C SER A 16 9.31 -2.44 5.17
N ALA A 17 8.18 -2.36 4.46
CA ALA A 17 7.40 -1.15 4.24
C ALA A 17 6.49 -0.85 5.44
N ALA A 18 6.99 -1.14 6.64
CA ALA A 18 6.46 -0.62 7.89
C ALA A 18 7.46 0.43 8.37
N ASP A 19 6.99 1.66 8.57
CA ASP A 19 7.73 2.79 9.13
C ASP A 19 8.75 3.51 8.24
N GLN A 20 8.26 4.14 7.18
CA GLN A 20 8.79 5.45 6.80
C GLN A 20 7.66 6.47 6.67
N PRO A 21 7.57 7.48 7.58
CA PRO A 21 6.71 8.62 7.37
C PRO A 21 7.34 9.48 6.27
N ILE A 22 6.97 9.22 5.03
CA ILE A 22 7.36 10.05 3.88
C ILE A 22 6.72 11.43 4.04
N SER A 23 7.43 12.35 4.71
CA SER A 23 7.37 13.82 4.57
C SER A 23 6.12 14.36 3.85
N ALA A 24 4.99 14.28 4.52
CA ALA A 24 3.66 14.40 3.93
C ALA A 24 2.94 15.72 4.29
N GLY A 25 3.71 16.77 4.61
CA GLY A 25 3.18 17.99 5.25
C GLY A 25 2.14 18.80 4.46
N TRP A 26 1.92 18.52 3.17
CA TRP A 26 0.93 19.24 2.35
C TRP A 26 -0.07 18.34 1.61
N LYS A 27 0.37 17.20 1.08
CA LYS A 27 -0.47 16.33 0.22
C LYS A 27 -1.54 15.52 0.98
N ASN A 28 -1.51 15.52 2.31
CA ASN A 28 -2.39 14.70 3.14
C ASN A 28 -3.23 15.51 4.14
N LYS A 29 -3.37 16.83 3.96
CA LYS A 29 -4.09 17.69 4.91
C LYS A 29 -5.52 17.20 5.20
N ASP A 30 -6.20 16.64 4.19
CA ASP A 30 -7.56 16.10 4.30
C ASP A 30 -7.60 14.56 4.23
N ARG A 31 -6.48 13.89 4.49
CA ARG A 31 -6.37 12.42 4.40
C ARG A 31 -5.96 11.83 5.74
N VAL A 32 -6.63 10.74 6.11
CA VAL A 32 -6.33 9.99 7.34
C VAL A 32 -5.83 8.60 6.96
N GLN A 33 -4.66 8.19 7.49
CA GLN A 33 -4.19 6.82 7.36
C GLN A 33 -4.88 5.94 8.39
N ARG A 34 -5.48 4.84 7.95
CA ARG A 34 -6.17 3.86 8.81
C ARG A 34 -5.79 2.45 8.40
N SER A 35 -5.62 1.59 9.40
CA SER A 35 -5.35 0.16 9.22
C SER A 35 -6.50 -0.63 9.83
N TYR A 36 -7.02 -1.61 9.10
CA TYR A 36 -8.12 -2.48 9.52
C TYR A 36 -7.78 -3.93 9.20
N PHE A 37 -8.24 -4.86 10.05
CA PHE A 37 -8.35 -6.25 9.65
C PHE A 37 -9.60 -6.39 8.77
N ILE A 38 -9.43 -6.96 7.58
CA ILE A 38 -10.52 -7.27 6.65
C ILE A 38 -10.59 -8.77 6.46
N ASP A 39 -11.79 -9.27 6.21
CA ASP A 39 -11.99 -10.69 5.92
C ASP A 39 -11.21 -11.10 4.66
N ARG A 40 -10.72 -12.33 4.65
CA ARG A 40 -9.80 -12.81 3.60
C ARG A 40 -10.46 -12.86 2.23
N ASP A 41 -11.75 -13.15 2.16
CA ASP A 41 -12.53 -13.11 0.93
C ASP A 41 -12.69 -11.68 0.40
N LEU A 42 -12.86 -10.70 1.30
CA LEU A 42 -12.92 -9.29 0.94
C LEU A 42 -11.59 -8.78 0.36
N ASP A 43 -10.45 -9.10 0.99
CA ASP A 43 -9.12 -8.76 0.42
C ASP A 43 -8.94 -9.32 -0.99
N LYS A 44 -9.32 -10.59 -1.21
CA LYS A 44 -9.27 -11.21 -2.55
C LYS A 44 -10.16 -10.49 -3.56
N ALA A 45 -11.37 -10.11 -3.17
CA ALA A 45 -12.29 -9.39 -4.04
C ALA A 45 -11.75 -8.00 -4.41
N ILE A 46 -11.22 -7.26 -3.44
CA ILE A 46 -10.60 -5.94 -3.67
C ILE A 46 -9.40 -6.06 -4.62
N ARG A 47 -8.54 -7.07 -4.43
CA ARG A 47 -7.39 -7.33 -5.34
C ARG A 47 -7.83 -7.70 -6.75
N LYS A 48 -8.88 -8.50 -6.88
CA LYS A 48 -9.45 -8.87 -8.18
C LYS A 48 -10.00 -7.64 -8.90
N MET A 49 -10.78 -6.80 -8.21
CA MET A 49 -11.32 -5.56 -8.75
C MET A 49 -10.21 -4.59 -9.18
N ALA A 50 -9.14 -4.48 -8.40
CA ALA A 50 -7.97 -3.66 -8.77
C ALA A 50 -7.31 -4.13 -10.07
N LEU A 51 -7.24 -5.45 -10.30
CA LEU A 51 -6.71 -6.02 -11.53
C LEU A 51 -7.65 -5.79 -12.72
N GLU A 52 -8.96 -5.98 -12.52
CA GLU A 52 -9.98 -5.84 -13.57
C GLU A 52 -10.16 -4.38 -14.03
N GLU A 53 -10.06 -3.42 -13.10
CA GLU A 53 -10.19 -1.99 -13.41
C GLU A 53 -8.85 -1.29 -13.70
N GLU A 54 -7.73 -2.03 -13.70
CA GLU A 54 -6.37 -1.49 -13.87
C GLU A 54 -6.04 -0.34 -12.89
N LYS A 55 -6.63 -0.38 -11.68
CA LYS A 55 -6.49 0.64 -10.64
C LYS A 55 -5.60 0.15 -9.49
N LYS A 56 -5.06 1.09 -8.71
CA LYS A 56 -4.33 0.74 -7.49
C LYS A 56 -5.29 0.24 -6.41
N LEU A 57 -4.80 -0.66 -5.55
CA LEU A 57 -5.58 -1.18 -4.40
C LEU A 57 -6.13 -0.05 -3.53
N THR A 58 -5.33 1.00 -3.30
CA THR A 58 -5.74 2.17 -2.52
C THR A 58 -6.87 2.97 -3.17
N GLU A 59 -6.95 2.99 -4.50
CA GLU A 59 -8.01 3.68 -5.24
C GLU A 59 -9.31 2.89 -5.17
N ILE A 60 -9.23 1.57 -5.40
CA ILE A 60 -10.39 0.68 -5.21
C ILE A 60 -10.94 0.76 -3.80
N VAL A 61 -10.09 0.71 -2.77
CA VAL A 61 -10.54 0.84 -1.38
C VAL A 61 -11.23 2.19 -1.16
N ASN A 62 -10.69 3.28 -1.71
CA ASN A 62 -11.30 4.60 -1.57
C ASN A 62 -12.63 4.72 -2.31
N ASP A 63 -12.76 4.14 -3.51
CA ASP A 63 -14.00 4.10 -4.30
C ASP A 63 -15.09 3.31 -3.55
N ILE A 64 -14.74 2.13 -2.99
CA ILE A 64 -15.65 1.32 -2.19
C ILE A 64 -16.11 2.08 -0.95
N LEU A 65 -15.17 2.70 -0.21
CA LEU A 65 -15.51 3.46 1.00
C LEU A 65 -16.39 4.67 0.68
N ARG A 66 -16.10 5.42 -0.39
CA ARG A 66 -16.92 6.56 -0.81
C ARG A 66 -18.32 6.13 -1.21
N LYS A 67 -18.43 5.05 -1.99
CA LYS A 67 -19.73 4.50 -2.40
C LYS A 67 -20.53 3.96 -1.21
N GLY A 68 -19.87 3.29 -0.25
CA GLY A 68 -20.53 2.76 0.94
C GLY A 68 -20.92 3.82 1.98
N LEU A 69 -20.33 5.01 1.90
CA LEU A 69 -20.60 6.14 2.79
C LEU A 69 -21.32 7.30 2.08
N GLU A 70 -21.87 7.08 0.88
CA GLU A 70 -22.49 8.14 0.07
C GLU A 70 -23.61 8.89 0.82
N ASP A 71 -24.40 8.20 1.64
CA ASP A 71 -25.46 8.80 2.46
C ASP A 71 -24.94 9.57 3.70
N TYR A 72 -23.65 9.49 4.00
CA TYR A 72 -23.01 10.06 5.19
C TYR A 72 -21.92 11.10 4.88
N LEU A 73 -21.62 11.34 3.60
CA LEU A 73 -20.63 12.30 3.11
C LEU A 73 -21.30 13.61 2.66
#